data_AF-A0A6P2DDT9-F1
#
_entry.id   AF-A0A6P2DDT9-F1
#
_cell.length_a   1.000
_cell.length_b   1.000
_cell.length_c   1.000
_cell.angle_alpha   90.00
_cell.angle_beta   90.00
_cell.angle_gamma   90.00
#
_symmetry.space_group_name_H-M   'P 1'
#
loop_
_entity.id
_entity.type
_entity.pdbx_description
1 polymer ?
#
loop_
_entity_poly.entity_id
_entity_poly.type
_entity_poly.pdbx_seq_one_letter_code
_entity_poly.pdbx_strand_id
1 'polypeptide(L)'
;MPTQCDSIIRYVLRDEALTRGLGDIEARMLVEWLADWTELLSDAARTEDDAWSCVERLCRRGRAIGRFVQLWNDPFDRGAAIQLAASERFDWPLPASDMDPGDLMHHILTWENQHPGA
;
A
#
# COMPACT_ATOMS: atom_id res chain seq x y z
N MET A 1 -22.99 3.52 18.03
CA MET A 1 -21.80 2.74 18.42
C MET A 1 -20.92 2.67 17.18
N PRO A 2 -19.61 3.00 17.25
CA PRO A 2 -18.74 2.77 16.10
C PRO A 2 -18.80 1.29 15.74
N THR A 3 -18.96 0.98 14.45
CA THR A 3 -18.91 -0.40 13.96
C THR A 3 -17.46 -0.91 14.03
N GLN A 4 -17.27 -2.22 14.02
CA GLN A 4 -15.94 -2.84 14.06
C GLN A 4 -15.03 -2.31 12.94
N CYS A 5 -15.58 -2.13 11.74
CA CYS A 5 -14.91 -1.53 10.59
C CYS A 5 -14.40 -0.10 10.90
N ASP A 6 -15.17 0.72 11.63
CA ASP A 6 -14.75 2.08 12.01
C ASP A 6 -13.47 2.09 12.86
N SER A 7 -13.31 1.12 13.76
CA SER A 7 -12.12 1.01 14.61
C SER A 7 -10.87 0.64 13.82
N ILE A 8 -11.02 -0.31 12.90
CA ILE A 8 -9.93 -0.80 12.05
C ILE A 8 -9.52 0.27 11.04
N ILE A 9 -10.47 0.92 10.36
CA ILE A 9 -10.19 2.03 9.44
C ILE A 9 -9.46 3.17 10.16
N ARG A 10 -9.91 3.54 11.37
CA ARG A 10 -9.21 4.57 12.17
C ARG A 10 -7.77 4.18 12.52
N TYR A 11 -7.48 2.90 12.72
CA TYR A 11 -6.12 2.44 12.96
C TYR A 11 -5.25 2.67 11.73
N VAL A 12 -5.72 2.26 10.55
CA VAL A 12 -5.02 2.47 9.27
C VAL A 12 -4.77 3.95 9.02
N LEU A 13 -5.80 4.79 9.14
CA LEU A 13 -5.70 6.24 8.87
C LEU A 13 -4.80 6.99 9.86
N ARG A 14 -4.49 6.43 11.03
CA ARG A 14 -3.60 7.03 12.04
C ARG A 14 -2.14 6.63 11.86
N ASP A 15 -1.85 5.68 10.99
CA ASP A 15 -0.50 5.21 10.76
C ASP A 15 0.24 6.17 9.82
N GLU A 16 0.82 7.22 10.39
CA GLU A 16 1.59 8.24 9.66
C GLU A 16 2.76 7.67 8.86
N ALA A 17 3.20 6.44 9.15
CA ALA A 17 4.24 5.78 8.38
C ALA A 17 3.78 5.40 6.96
N LEU A 18 2.47 5.34 6.70
CA LEU A 18 1.92 5.01 5.38
C LEU A 18 2.16 6.11 4.35
N THR A 19 2.07 7.37 4.78
CA THR A 19 2.13 8.53 3.87
C THR A 19 3.44 9.32 3.98
N ARG A 20 4.31 8.96 4.93
CA ARG A 20 5.56 9.69 5.17
C ARG A 20 6.48 9.67 3.95
N GLY A 21 6.74 10.87 3.42
CA GLY A 21 7.67 11.07 2.30
C GLY A 21 7.06 10.88 0.91
N LEU A 22 5.75 10.60 0.85
CA LEU A 22 4.96 10.66 -0.38
C LEU A 22 4.50 12.10 -0.66
N GLY A 23 4.25 12.42 -1.92
CA GLY A 23 3.50 13.62 -2.28
C GLY A 23 2.01 13.45 -1.97
N ASP A 24 1.27 14.56 -2.02
CA ASP A 24 -0.16 14.58 -1.65
C ASP A 24 -1.00 13.63 -2.53
N ILE A 25 -0.65 13.50 -3.81
CA ILE A 25 -1.36 12.66 -4.77
C ILE A 25 -1.15 11.18 -4.43
N GLU A 26 0.11 10.76 -4.27
CA GLU A 26 0.46 9.36 -3.98
C GLU A 26 -0.05 8.95 -2.60
N ALA A 27 0.08 9.84 -1.61
CA ALA A 27 -0.43 9.63 -0.26
C ALA A 27 -1.96 9.43 -0.28
N ARG A 28 -2.68 10.27 -1.00
CA ARG A 28 -4.14 10.14 -1.15
C ARG A 28 -4.53 8.82 -1.79
N MET A 29 -3.89 8.45 -2.89
CA MET A 29 -4.18 7.21 -3.60
C MET A 29 -3.93 5.97 -2.73
N LEU A 30 -2.81 5.95 -2.00
CA LEU A 30 -2.50 4.86 -1.09
C LEU A 30 -3.51 4.78 0.06
N VAL A 31 -3.91 5.91 0.64
CA VAL A 31 -4.91 5.95 1.71
C VAL A 31 -6.29 5.48 1.22
N GLU A 32 -6.74 5.93 0.05
CA GLU A 32 -7.99 5.48 -0.56
C GLU A 32 -7.97 3.97 -0.80
N TRP A 33 -6.90 3.45 -1.40
CA TRP A 33 -6.72 2.02 -1.61
C TRP A 33 -6.73 1.22 -0.31
N LEU A 34 -6.03 1.68 0.73
CA LEU A 34 -6.02 1.03 2.03
C LEU A 34 -7.38 1.04 2.71
N ALA A 35 -8.13 2.13 2.61
CA ALA A 35 -9.46 2.24 3.18
C ALA A 35 -10.43 1.25 2.52
N ASP A 36 -10.47 1.22 1.18
CA ASP A 36 -11.31 0.32 0.41
C ASP A 36 -10.99 -1.16 0.72
N TRP A 37 -9.71 -1.53 0.72
CA TRP A 37 -9.29 -2.90 1.06
C TRP A 37 -9.54 -3.26 2.52
N THR A 38 -9.42 -2.32 3.44
CA THR A 38 -9.72 -2.54 4.86
C THR A 38 -11.19 -2.87 5.05
N GLU A 39 -12.09 -2.16 4.37
CA GLU A 39 -13.53 -2.45 4.39
C GLU A 39 -13.81 -3.85 3.84
N LEU A 40 -13.28 -4.17 2.65
CA LEU A 40 -13.47 -5.48 2.01
C LEU A 40 -12.92 -6.63 2.87
N LEU A 41 -11.72 -6.50 3.45
CA LEU A 41 -11.11 -7.52 4.28
C LEU A 41 -11.85 -7.70 5.61
N SER A 42 -12.33 -6.61 6.20
CA SER A 42 -13.11 -6.67 7.44
C SER A 42 -14.45 -7.36 7.22
N ASP A 43 -15.12 -7.08 6.10
CA ASP A 43 -16.40 -7.72 5.74
C ASP A 43 -16.25 -9.19 5.36
N ALA A 44 -15.12 -9.57 4.76
CA ALA A 44 -14.84 -10.95 4.35
C ALA A 44 -14.28 -11.83 5.48
N ALA A 45 -13.75 -11.23 6.55
CA ALA A 45 -13.09 -11.95 7.64
C ALA A 45 -14.07 -12.82 8.43
N ARG A 46 -13.58 -13.99 8.86
CA ARG A 46 -14.41 -14.94 9.65
C ARG A 46 -14.50 -14.56 11.12
N THR A 47 -13.49 -13.87 11.62
CA THR A 47 -13.35 -13.44 13.01
C THR A 47 -12.70 -12.06 13.06
N GLU A 48 -12.81 -11.40 14.20
CA GLU A 48 -12.12 -10.13 14.43
C GLU A 48 -10.60 -10.25 14.33
N ASP A 49 -10.02 -11.31 14.91
CA ASP A 49 -8.57 -11.56 14.84
C ASP A 49 -8.08 -11.76 13.40
N ASP A 50 -8.90 -12.38 12.56
CA ASP A 50 -8.63 -12.58 11.13
C ASP A 50 -8.66 -11.25 10.36
N ALA A 51 -9.65 -10.39 10.65
CA ALA A 51 -9.74 -9.05 10.08
C ALA A 51 -8.49 -8.21 10.43
N TRP A 52 -8.11 -8.18 11.70
CA TRP A 52 -6.90 -7.49 12.15
C TRP A 52 -5.64 -8.05 11.49
N SER A 53 -5.50 -9.37 11.42
CA SER A 53 -4.36 -10.02 10.77
C SER A 53 -4.28 -9.70 9.27
N CYS A 54 -5.42 -9.59 8.60
CA CYS A 54 -5.48 -9.18 7.19
C CYS A 54 -5.07 -7.71 7.03
N VAL A 55 -5.58 -6.82 7.86
CA VAL A 55 -5.31 -5.38 7.78
C VAL A 55 -3.88 -5.04 8.19
N GLU A 56 -3.29 -5.72 9.17
CA GLU A 56 -1.87 -5.54 9.47
C GLU A 56 -0.97 -5.91 8.28
N ARG A 57 -1.28 -7.01 7.58
CA ARG A 57 -0.56 -7.39 6.36
C ARG A 57 -0.75 -6.34 5.27
N LEU A 58 -1.97 -5.86 5.08
CA LEU A 58 -2.29 -4.79 4.15
C LEU A 58 -1.49 -3.52 4.44
N CYS A 59 -1.42 -3.07 5.70
CA CYS A 59 -0.63 -1.90 6.09
C CYS A 59 0.86 -2.11 5.85
N ARG A 60 1.41 -3.29 6.17
CA ARG A 60 2.83 -3.60 5.89
C ARG A 60 3.12 -3.53 4.40
N ARG A 61 2.25 -4.12 3.57
CA ARG A 61 2.34 -4.05 2.11
C ARG A 61 2.27 -2.59 1.65
N GLY A 62 1.27 -1.83 2.08
CA GLY A 62 1.10 -0.41 1.75
C GLY A 62 2.31 0.46 2.09
N ARG A 63 2.93 0.26 3.28
CA ARG A 63 4.17 0.96 3.65
C ARG A 63 5.32 0.64 2.69
N ALA A 64 5.44 -0.63 2.30
CA ALA A 64 6.46 -1.07 1.36
C ALA A 64 6.22 -0.48 -0.04
N ILE A 65 4.96 -0.40 -0.50
CA ILE A 65 4.59 0.29 -1.75
C ILE A 65 4.99 1.77 -1.69
N GLY A 66 4.57 2.48 -0.64
CA GLY A 66 4.89 3.90 -0.48
C GLY A 66 6.40 4.14 -0.45
N ARG A 67 7.15 3.29 0.26
CA ARG A 67 8.61 3.38 0.30
C ARG A 67 9.24 3.11 -1.06
N PHE A 68 8.72 2.15 -1.83
CA PHE A 68 9.18 1.88 -3.18
C PHE A 68 8.98 3.10 -4.08
N VAL A 69 7.78 3.70 -4.10
CA VAL A 69 7.47 4.90 -4.91
C VAL A 69 8.40 6.06 -4.53
N GLN A 70 8.63 6.27 -3.23
CA GLN A 70 9.55 7.29 -2.74
C GLN A 70 10.99 7.07 -3.26
N LEU A 71 11.51 5.85 -3.15
CA LEU A 71 12.87 5.52 -3.59
C LEU A 71 13.02 5.56 -5.11
N TRP A 72 11.96 5.19 -5.85
CA TRP A 72 12.00 5.16 -7.31
C TRP A 72 12.07 6.57 -7.92
N ASN A 73 11.44 7.53 -7.26
CA ASN A 73 11.40 8.93 -7.69
C ASN A 73 12.79 9.60 -7.68
N ASP A 74 13.69 9.19 -6.79
CA ASP A 74 15.08 9.66 -6.81
C ASP A 74 15.97 8.71 -7.63
N PRO A 75 16.57 9.18 -8.76
CA PRO A 75 17.46 8.36 -9.58
C PRO A 75 18.62 7.71 -8.80
N PHE A 76 19.11 8.32 -7.73
CA PHE A 76 20.20 7.79 -6.92
C PHE A 76 19.76 6.62 -6.02
N ASP A 77 18.47 6.53 -5.70
CA ASP A 77 17.90 5.54 -4.79
C ASP A 77 17.19 4.37 -5.51
N ARG A 78 17.11 4.39 -6.85
CA ARG A 78 16.47 3.31 -7.63
C ARG A 78 17.06 1.93 -7.36
N GLY A 79 18.37 1.85 -7.10
CA GLY A 79 19.00 0.59 -6.68
C GLY A 79 18.41 0.03 -5.39
N ALA A 80 18.14 0.90 -4.41
CA ALA A 80 17.48 0.52 -3.17
C ALA A 80 16.00 0.17 -3.40
N ALA A 81 15.31 0.86 -4.32
CA ALA A 81 13.95 0.50 -4.71
C ALA A 81 13.87 -0.93 -5.29
N ILE A 82 14.81 -1.30 -6.16
CA ILE A 82 14.91 -2.65 -6.73
C ILE A 82 15.19 -3.69 -5.64
N GLN A 83 16.10 -3.39 -4.71
CA GLN A 83 16.38 -4.28 -3.57
C GLN A 83 15.17 -4.47 -2.67
N LEU A 84 14.44 -3.40 -2.39
CA LEU A 84 13.18 -3.45 -1.65
C LEU A 84 12.16 -4.33 -2.37
N ALA A 85 11.99 -4.14 -3.68
CA ALA A 85 11.09 -4.96 -4.47
C ALA A 85 11.43 -6.46 -4.41
N ALA A 86 12.72 -6.79 -4.47
CA ALA A 86 13.18 -8.16 -4.32
C ALA A 86 12.95 -8.72 -2.91
N SER A 87 13.18 -7.93 -1.85
CA SER A 87 12.98 -8.39 -0.47
C SER A 87 11.52 -8.56 -0.10
N GLU A 88 10.67 -7.67 -0.60
CA GLU A 88 9.21 -7.68 -0.40
C GLU A 88 8.49 -8.62 -1.38
N ARG A 89 9.24 -9.19 -2.33
CA ARG A 89 8.75 -10.08 -3.40
C ARG A 89 7.59 -9.43 -4.16
N PHE A 90 7.82 -8.22 -4.63
CA PHE A 90 6.88 -7.57 -5.52
C PHE A 90 6.89 -8.26 -6.89
N ASP A 91 5.72 -8.73 -7.29
CA ASP A 91 5.51 -9.45 -8.55
C ASP A 91 5.01 -8.53 -9.68
N TRP A 92 4.70 -7.26 -9.38
CA TRP A 92 4.38 -6.29 -10.41
C TRP A 92 5.60 -6.00 -11.29
N PRO A 93 5.40 -5.76 -12.60
CA PRO A 93 6.50 -5.44 -13.50
C PRO A 93 7.14 -4.11 -13.10
N LEU A 94 8.46 -4.10 -12.88
CA LEU A 94 9.19 -2.87 -12.61
C LEU A 94 9.18 -1.95 -13.85
N PRO A 95 9.00 -0.64 -13.68
CA PRO A 95 8.94 0.30 -14.79
C PRO A 95 10.31 0.37 -15.50
N ALA A 96 10.28 0.33 -16.83
CA ALA A 96 11.49 0.33 -17.67
C ALA A 96 12.07 1.75 -17.90
N SER A 97 11.29 2.78 -17.60
CA SER A 97 11.64 4.19 -17.80
C SER A 97 11.24 5.02 -16.58
N ASP A 98 11.74 6.25 -16.55
CA ASP A 98 11.29 7.27 -15.61
C ASP A 98 9.77 7.45 -15.76
N MET A 99 9.09 7.46 -14.62
CA MET A 99 7.63 7.54 -14.50
C MET A 99 7.31 8.52 -13.38
N ASP A 100 6.28 9.34 -13.57
CA ASP A 100 5.78 10.22 -12.52
C ASP A 100 5.37 9.39 -11.28
N PRO A 101 5.64 9.84 -10.04
CA PRO A 101 5.33 9.04 -8.85
C PRO A 101 3.84 8.73 -8.69
N GLY A 102 2.95 9.62 -9.13
CA GLY A 102 1.50 9.39 -9.17
C GLY A 102 1.13 8.30 -10.16
N ASP A 103 1.69 8.34 -11.37
CA ASP A 103 1.49 7.29 -12.38
C ASP A 103 2.04 5.93 -11.91
N LEU A 104 3.19 5.94 -11.24
CA LEU A 104 3.80 4.73 -10.67
C LEU A 104 2.93 4.13 -9.57
N MET A 105 2.47 4.96 -8.64
CA MET A 105 1.53 4.54 -7.60
C MET A 105 0.26 3.97 -8.22
N HIS A 106 -0.31 4.65 -9.22
CA HIS A 106 -1.51 4.18 -9.91
C HIS A 106 -1.29 2.82 -10.56
N HIS A 107 -0.16 2.64 -11.26
CA HIS A 107 0.18 1.39 -11.92
C HIS A 107 0.29 0.22 -10.92
N ILE A 108 0.99 0.43 -9.81
CA ILE A 108 1.17 -0.57 -8.77
C ILE A 108 -0.17 -0.95 -8.13
N LEU A 109 -0.96 0.03 -7.69
CA LEU A 109 -2.24 -0.23 -7.01
C LEU A 109 -3.26 -0.89 -7.96
N THR A 110 -3.23 -0.53 -9.24
CA THR A 110 -4.04 -1.21 -10.28
C THR A 110 -3.65 -2.68 -10.41
N TRP A 111 -2.35 -2.99 -10.40
CA TRP A 111 -1.87 -4.36 -10.48
C TRP A 111 -2.25 -5.17 -9.24
N GLU A 112 -2.07 -4.60 -8.04
CA GLU A 112 -2.46 -5.21 -6.75
C GLU A 112 -3.96 -5.54 -6.72
N ASN A 113 -4.81 -4.64 -7.24
CA ASN A 113 -6.25 -4.90 -7.35
C ASN A 113 -6.59 -6.08 -8.28
N GLN A 114 -5.77 -6.35 -9.29
CA GLN A 114 -5.97 -7.46 -10.23
C GLN A 114 -5.40 -8.79 -9.71
N HIS A 115 -4.47 -8.75 -8.76
CA HIS A 115 -3.77 -9.91 -8.21
C HIS A 115 -3.86 -9.96 -6.69
N PRO A 116 -5.07 -10.04 -6.11
CA PRO A 116 -5.22 -10.07 -4.67
C PRO A 116 -4.56 -11.32 -4.08
N GLY A 117 -3.48 -11.12 -3.32
CA GLY A 117 -2.74 -12.18 -2.62
C GLY A 117 -1.40 -12.58 -3.23
N ALA A 118 -0.88 -11.82 -4.19
CA ALA A 118 0.48 -11.97 -4.70
C ALA A 118 1.55 -11.39 -3.76
#